data_AF-A0A1B0BJD5-F1
#
_entry.id   AF-A0A1B0BJD5-F1
#
_cell.length_a   1.000
_cell.length_b   1.000
_cell.length_c   1.000
_cell.angle_alpha   90.00
_cell.angle_beta   90.00
_cell.angle_gamma   90.00
#
_symmetry.space_group_name_H-M   'P 1'
#
loop_
_entity.id
_entity.type
_entity.pdbx_description
1 polymer ?
#
loop_
_entity_poly.entity_id
_entity_poly.type
_entity_poly.pdbx_seq_one_letter_code
_entity_poly.pdbx_strand_id
1 'polypeptide(L)'
;MLERRAYCLVVLTFTIRIHSETHALYWPCESNDNCTAENSLCISATGQCECKEFDYVFSGDYTKCLKSSLFGVCSCVDKETYIKGSCKQVSNLEQYCDESQICDFGYDRDSVQCKCNDANCTCACADGYYRRHGNICRRKSTGMKTYTLR
;
A
#
# COMPACT_ATOMS: atom_id res chain seq x y z
N MET A 1 47.58 1.42 38.34
CA MET A 1 48.19 0.08 38.27
C MET A 1 47.15 -0.93 38.74
N LEU A 2 46.83 -1.93 37.90
CA LEU A 2 46.16 -3.23 38.16
C LEU A 2 44.78 -3.22 38.87
N GLU A 3 43.72 -3.93 38.47
CA GLU A 3 43.54 -5.05 37.56
C GLU A 3 42.21 -4.95 36.79
N ARG A 4 42.23 -5.34 35.51
CA ARG A 4 41.04 -5.65 34.71
C ARG A 4 40.55 -7.05 35.09
N ARG A 5 39.33 -7.17 35.64
CA ARG A 5 38.63 -8.46 35.69
C ARG A 5 37.61 -8.51 34.56
N ALA A 6 37.97 -9.26 33.53
CA ALA A 6 37.09 -9.65 32.44
C ALA A 6 36.07 -10.65 32.98
N TYR A 7 34.81 -10.24 33.12
CA TYR A 7 33.71 -11.17 33.28
C TYR A 7 33.14 -11.47 31.90
N CYS A 8 33.55 -12.61 31.37
CA CYS A 8 32.92 -13.25 30.22
C CYS A 8 31.56 -13.81 30.69
N LEU A 9 30.57 -12.92 30.85
CA LEU A 9 29.20 -13.34 31.06
C LEU A 9 28.71 -13.95 29.76
N VAL A 10 28.62 -15.28 29.80
CA VAL A 10 28.04 -16.15 28.78
C VAL A 10 26.75 -15.53 28.30
N VAL A 11 26.76 -15.12 27.03
CA VAL A 11 25.57 -14.68 26.30
C VAL A 11 24.63 -15.88 26.24
N LEU A 12 23.68 -15.94 27.17
CA LEU A 12 22.47 -16.74 27.04
C LEU A 12 21.66 -16.10 25.92
N THR A 13 21.99 -16.44 24.67
CA THR A 13 21.10 -16.21 23.54
C THR A 13 19.88 -17.07 23.78
N PHE A 14 18.87 -16.51 24.46
CA PHE A 14 17.50 -16.98 24.34
C PHE A 14 17.15 -16.83 22.86
N THR A 15 17.36 -17.90 22.09
CA THR A 15 16.75 -18.04 20.78
C THR A 15 15.24 -18.09 21.03
N ILE A 16 14.59 -16.93 20.94
CA ILE A 16 13.14 -16.86 20.82
C ILE A 16 12.83 -17.65 19.55
N ARG A 17 12.41 -18.90 19.70
CA ARG A 17 11.75 -19.66 18.65
C ARG A 17 10.47 -18.88 18.37
N ILE A 18 10.47 -18.05 17.34
CA ILE A 18 9.24 -17.50 16.78
C ILE A 18 8.50 -18.71 16.22
N HIS A 19 7.62 -19.31 17.03
CA HIS A 19 6.57 -20.18 16.51
C HIS A 19 5.64 -19.23 15.76
N SER A 20 5.72 -19.25 14.43
CA SER A 20 4.61 -18.79 13.62
C SER A 20 3.49 -19.79 13.87
N GLU A 21 2.59 -19.47 14.81
CA GLU A 21 1.32 -20.17 14.93
C GLU A 21 0.51 -19.85 13.68
N THR A 22 0.66 -20.66 12.64
CA THR A 22 -0.34 -20.72 11.58
C THR A 22 -1.54 -21.41 12.20
N HIS A 23 -2.43 -20.66 12.83
CA HIS A 23 -3.75 -21.13 13.25
C HIS A 23 -4.52 -21.50 11.98
N ALA A 24 -4.32 -22.73 11.50
CA ALA A 24 -5.20 -23.32 10.51
C ALA A 24 -6.54 -23.50 11.21
N LEU A 25 -7.48 -22.58 10.98
CA LEU A 25 -8.79 -22.62 11.60
C LEU A 25 -9.51 -23.87 11.11
N TYR A 26 -9.73 -24.81 12.02
CA TYR A 26 -10.52 -26.01 11.79
C TYR A 26 -11.96 -25.76 12.25
N TRP A 27 -12.88 -25.59 11.29
CA TRP A 27 -14.30 -25.35 11.57
C TRP A 27 -15.16 -26.53 11.11
N PRO A 28 -15.43 -27.51 12.00
CA PRO A 28 -16.18 -28.71 11.66
C PRO A 28 -17.68 -28.43 11.51
N CYS A 29 -18.34 -29.22 10.67
CA CYS A 29 -19.79 -29.15 10.46
C CYS A 29 -20.40 -30.51 10.16
N GLU A 30 -21.67 -30.69 10.54
CA GLU A 30 -22.49 -31.84 10.20
C GLU A 30 -23.56 -31.46 9.17
N SER A 31 -24.09 -30.23 9.25
CA SER A 31 -24.99 -29.63 8.27
C SER A 31 -24.61 -28.17 7.99
N ASN A 32 -25.25 -27.57 6.98
CA ASN A 32 -25.06 -26.16 6.65
C ASN A 32 -25.45 -25.21 7.79
N ASP A 33 -26.29 -25.64 8.74
CA ASP A 33 -26.70 -24.82 9.88
C ASP A 33 -25.54 -24.54 10.86
N ASN A 34 -24.47 -25.35 10.81
CA ASN A 34 -23.27 -25.13 11.61
C ASN A 34 -22.37 -24.02 11.03
N CYS A 35 -22.55 -23.67 9.76
CA CYS A 35 -21.72 -22.69 9.06
C CYS A 35 -22.39 -21.32 9.11
N THR A 36 -22.08 -20.55 10.16
CA THR A 36 -22.74 -19.26 10.43
C THR A 36 -22.23 -18.11 9.57
N ALA A 37 -21.15 -18.31 8.83
CA ALA A 37 -20.58 -17.28 7.98
C ALA A 37 -21.44 -17.08 6.71
N GLU A 38 -21.67 -15.83 6.32
CA GLU A 38 -22.38 -15.52 5.08
C GLU A 38 -21.64 -16.13 3.86
N ASN A 39 -22.40 -16.81 2.99
CA ASN A 39 -21.89 -17.55 1.83
C ASN A 39 -20.91 -18.70 2.15
N SER A 40 -21.06 -19.32 3.33
CA SER A 40 -20.38 -20.58 3.67
C SER A 40 -21.31 -21.79 3.56
N LEU A 41 -20.73 -22.97 3.33
CA LEU A 41 -21.42 -24.25 3.23
C LEU A 41 -20.68 -25.29 4.07
N CYS A 42 -21.40 -26.30 4.54
CA CYS A 42 -20.78 -27.50 5.04
C CYS A 42 -20.42 -28.45 3.89
N ILE A 43 -19.13 -28.74 3.73
CA ILE A 43 -18.66 -29.71 2.76
C ILE A 43 -18.63 -31.09 3.41
N SER A 44 -19.62 -31.93 3.11
CA SER A 44 -19.75 -33.27 3.72
C SER A 44 -18.56 -34.20 3.45
N ALA A 45 -17.78 -33.93 2.39
CA ALA A 45 -16.59 -34.71 2.06
C ALA A 45 -15.41 -34.44 3.03
N THR A 46 -15.29 -33.21 3.54
CA THR A 46 -14.22 -32.79 4.45
C THR A 46 -14.72 -32.65 5.89
N GLY A 47 -16.04 -32.62 6.09
CA GLY A 47 -16.70 -32.38 7.38
C GLY A 47 -16.45 -30.96 7.89
N GLN A 48 -16.23 -30.00 6.98
CA GLN A 48 -15.76 -28.65 7.32
C GLN A 48 -16.57 -27.56 6.61
N CYS A 49 -16.72 -26.42 7.28
CA CYS A 49 -17.29 -25.23 6.69
C CYS A 49 -16.27 -24.61 5.73
N GLU A 50 -16.69 -24.40 4.49
CA GLU A 50 -15.90 -23.75 3.45
C GLU A 50 -16.71 -22.63 2.78
N CYS A 51 -16.01 -21.66 2.19
CA CYS A 51 -16.67 -20.66 1.38
C CYS A 51 -17.23 -21.28 0.10
N LYS A 52 -18.43 -20.85 -0.30
CA LYS A 52 -19.16 -21.40 -1.44
C LYS A 52 -18.38 -21.32 -2.76
N GLU A 53 -17.59 -20.26 -2.93
CA GLU A 53 -16.81 -19.98 -4.11
C GLU A 53 -15.32 -20.18 -3.81
N PHE A 54 -14.58 -20.78 -4.76
CA PHE A 54 -13.18 -21.19 -4.57
C PHE A 54 -12.22 -20.00 -4.43
N ASP A 55 -12.62 -18.82 -4.88
CA ASP A 55 -11.88 -17.57 -4.78
C ASP A 55 -12.34 -16.73 -3.58
N TYR A 56 -12.90 -17.36 -2.53
CA TYR A 56 -13.29 -16.69 -1.30
C TYR A 56 -12.62 -17.34 -0.08
N VAL A 57 -12.29 -16.51 0.90
CA VAL A 57 -11.70 -16.88 2.19
C VAL A 57 -12.55 -16.30 3.32
N PHE A 58 -12.50 -16.91 4.50
CA PHE A 58 -13.16 -16.36 5.67
C PHE A 58 -12.56 -15.00 6.06
N SER A 59 -13.43 -14.08 6.50
CA SER A 59 -13.02 -12.85 7.17
C SER A 59 -12.28 -13.16 8.47
N GLY A 60 -11.48 -12.21 8.97
CA GLY A 60 -10.71 -12.41 10.21
C GLY A 60 -11.57 -12.61 11.47
N ASP A 61 -12.84 -12.24 11.41
CA ASP A 61 -13.88 -12.46 12.43
C ASP A 61 -14.82 -13.64 12.11
N TYR A 62 -14.60 -14.34 11.00
CA TYR A 62 -15.32 -15.54 10.60
C TYR A 62 -16.84 -15.37 10.42
N THR A 63 -17.29 -14.15 10.12
CA THR A 63 -18.71 -13.83 9.91
C THR A 63 -19.15 -13.88 8.46
N LYS A 64 -18.20 -13.81 7.52
CA LYS A 64 -18.48 -13.80 6.07
C LYS A 64 -17.34 -14.35 5.24
N CYS A 65 -17.68 -14.80 4.05
CA CYS A 65 -16.71 -15.11 3.00
C CYS A 65 -16.38 -13.85 2.19
N LEU A 66 -15.09 -13.52 2.11
CA LEU A 66 -14.54 -12.41 1.34
C LEU A 66 -13.84 -12.95 0.11
N LYS A 67 -14.02 -12.28 -1.03
CA LYS A 67 -13.28 -12.62 -2.24
C LYS A 67 -11.77 -12.52 -1.97
N SER A 68 -11.09 -13.64 -2.10
CA SER A 68 -9.63 -13.79 -2.15
C SER A 68 -9.09 -13.01 -3.34
N SER A 69 -8.90 -11.70 -3.15
CA SER A 69 -7.91 -11.00 -3.95
C SER A 69 -6.57 -11.66 -3.64
N LEU A 70 -5.91 -12.22 -4.67
CA LEU A 70 -4.56 -12.79 -4.56
C LEU A 70 -3.72 -11.96 -3.58
N PHE A 71 -3.34 -12.59 -2.46
CA PHE A 71 -2.64 -11.97 -1.34
C PHE A 71 -1.51 -11.05 -1.85
N GLY A 72 -1.63 -9.75 -1.56
CA GLY A 72 -0.57 -8.76 -1.76
C GLY A 72 -1.00 -7.45 -2.45
N VAL A 73 -2.14 -7.43 -3.13
CA VAL A 73 -2.65 -6.18 -3.74
C VAL A 73 -3.71 -5.58 -2.83
N CYS A 74 -3.30 -4.70 -1.91
CA CYS A 74 -4.22 -3.72 -1.37
C CYS A 74 -4.74 -2.91 -2.57
N SER A 75 -5.96 -3.20 -3.04
CA SER A 75 -6.63 -2.36 -4.01
C SER A 75 -7.07 -1.10 -3.29
N CYS A 76 -6.69 0.05 -3.82
CA CYS A 76 -7.21 1.32 -3.32
C CYS A 76 -8.72 1.40 -3.56
N VAL A 77 -9.42 2.21 -2.77
CA VAL A 77 -10.86 2.43 -3.01
C VAL A 77 -11.07 3.07 -4.38
N ASP A 78 -12.28 2.98 -4.90
CA ASP A 78 -12.60 3.55 -6.21
C ASP A 78 -12.12 5.00 -6.32
N LYS A 79 -11.39 5.30 -7.41
CA LYS A 79 -10.76 6.60 -7.75
C LYS A 79 -9.45 6.94 -7.03
N GLU A 80 -8.93 6.06 -6.19
CA GLU A 80 -7.57 6.16 -5.66
C GLU A 80 -6.58 5.33 -6.47
N THR A 81 -5.30 5.70 -6.40
CA THR A 81 -4.20 4.98 -7.04
C THR A 81 -3.13 4.69 -6.00
N TYR A 82 -2.52 3.51 -6.08
CA TYR A 82 -1.42 3.14 -5.20
C TYR A 82 -0.14 3.86 -5.63
N ILE A 83 0.26 4.87 -4.87
CA ILE A 83 1.38 5.76 -5.20
C ILE A 83 2.26 5.95 -3.97
N LYS A 84 3.56 5.73 -4.13
CA LYS A 84 4.58 5.92 -3.08
C LYS A 84 4.26 5.18 -1.77
N GLY A 85 3.70 3.97 -1.86
CA GLY A 85 3.46 3.11 -0.70
C GLY A 85 2.10 3.26 -0.02
N SER A 86 1.23 4.17 -0.50
CA SER A 86 -0.13 4.31 0.02
C SER A 86 -1.14 4.60 -1.08
N CYS A 87 -2.43 4.42 -0.78
CA CYS A 87 -3.51 4.81 -1.66
C CYS A 87 -3.77 6.31 -1.57
N LYS A 88 -3.80 6.97 -2.73
CA LYS A 88 -3.97 8.42 -2.82
C LYS A 88 -4.84 8.78 -4.02
N GLN A 89 -5.60 9.85 -3.89
CA GLN A 89 -6.32 10.43 -5.02
C GLN A 89 -5.35 11.25 -5.87
N VAL A 90 -5.45 11.18 -7.20
CA VAL A 90 -4.62 12.00 -8.10
C VAL A 90 -5.42 13.23 -8.55
N SER A 91 -4.88 14.40 -8.24
CA SER A 91 -5.45 15.71 -8.62
C SER A 91 -4.81 16.24 -9.89
N ASN A 92 -5.61 16.79 -10.81
CA ASN A 92 -5.16 17.43 -12.05
C ASN A 92 -4.53 18.81 -11.80
N LEU A 93 -3.98 19.44 -12.85
CA LEU A 93 -3.51 20.82 -12.75
C LEU A 93 -4.62 21.76 -12.24
N GLU A 94 -4.23 22.73 -11.42
CA GLU A 94 -5.10 23.73 -10.76
C GLU A 94 -6.09 23.15 -9.75
N GLN A 95 -6.08 21.83 -9.51
CA GLN A 95 -6.88 21.21 -8.46
C GLN A 95 -6.11 21.20 -7.13
N TYR A 96 -6.87 21.14 -6.04
CA TYR A 96 -6.33 21.08 -4.68
C TYR A 96 -5.43 19.85 -4.49
N CYS A 97 -4.40 20.03 -3.66
CA CYS A 97 -3.49 18.95 -3.30
C CYS A 97 -3.02 19.02 -1.85
N ASP A 98 -2.83 17.84 -1.25
CA ASP A 98 -2.32 17.60 0.09
C ASP A 98 -1.68 16.20 0.21
N GLU A 99 -1.59 15.65 1.42
CA GLU A 99 -1.04 14.32 1.66
C GLU A 99 -1.91 13.18 1.09
N SER A 100 -3.22 13.40 0.95
CA SER A 100 -4.23 12.46 0.46
C SER A 100 -4.58 12.63 -1.02
N GLN A 101 -4.48 13.87 -1.54
CA GLN A 101 -4.76 14.24 -2.92
C GLN A 101 -3.48 14.78 -3.57
N ILE A 102 -2.81 13.98 -4.40
CA ILE A 102 -1.46 14.29 -4.89
C ILE A 102 -1.40 14.66 -6.36
N CYS A 103 -0.38 15.42 -6.72
CA CYS A 103 -0.07 15.81 -8.09
C CYS A 103 0.82 14.76 -8.74
N ASP A 104 0.23 13.67 -9.25
CA ASP A 104 1.01 12.57 -9.81
C ASP A 104 0.37 11.99 -11.09
N PHE A 105 0.09 12.87 -12.05
CA PHE A 105 -0.48 12.54 -13.37
C PHE A 105 0.49 12.81 -14.54
N GLY A 106 1.64 13.46 -14.28
CA GLY A 106 2.62 13.77 -15.31
C GLY A 106 3.35 12.52 -15.80
N TYR A 107 3.59 12.42 -17.12
CA TYR A 107 4.45 11.36 -17.68
C TYR A 107 5.88 11.44 -17.12
N ASP A 108 6.42 12.66 -17.10
CA ASP A 108 7.60 13.00 -16.31
C ASP A 108 7.11 13.37 -14.90
N ARG A 109 7.40 12.50 -13.92
CA ARG A 109 6.94 12.65 -12.53
C ARG A 109 7.47 13.93 -11.87
N ASP A 110 8.59 14.45 -12.35
CA ASP A 110 9.19 15.70 -11.87
C ASP A 110 8.57 16.94 -12.53
N SER A 111 7.68 16.77 -13.51
CA SER A 111 7.09 17.90 -14.25
C SER A 111 5.95 18.61 -13.51
N VAL A 112 5.40 17.98 -12.46
CA VAL A 112 4.26 18.46 -11.68
C VAL A 112 4.61 18.47 -10.20
N GLN A 113 4.13 19.48 -9.47
CA GLN A 113 4.31 19.57 -8.03
C GLN A 113 3.13 20.27 -7.38
N CYS A 114 2.86 19.95 -6.12
CA CYS A 114 1.92 20.70 -5.29
C CYS A 114 2.55 22.04 -4.92
N LYS A 115 1.96 23.16 -5.33
CA LYS A 115 2.41 24.52 -4.98
C LYS A 115 1.40 25.16 -4.04
N CYS A 116 1.88 25.59 -2.89
CA CYS A 116 1.06 26.25 -1.87
C CYS A 116 1.35 27.74 -1.81
N ASN A 117 0.30 28.55 -1.88
CA ASN A 117 0.34 29.97 -1.52
C ASN A 117 -0.51 30.11 -0.24
N ASP A 118 0.17 30.23 0.89
CA ASP A 118 -0.43 30.19 2.23
C ASP A 118 -1.26 28.92 2.45
N ALA A 119 -2.59 29.04 2.55
CA ALA A 119 -3.51 27.93 2.77
C ALA A 119 -4.02 27.27 1.47
N ASN A 120 -3.71 27.84 0.30
CA ASN A 120 -4.20 27.34 -0.99
C ASN A 120 -3.10 26.55 -1.72
N CYS A 121 -3.21 25.23 -1.67
CA CYS A 121 -2.31 24.30 -2.35
C CYS A 121 -2.97 23.77 -3.62
N THR A 122 -2.31 23.91 -4.76
CA THR A 122 -2.80 23.39 -6.04
C THR A 122 -1.70 22.71 -6.84
N CYS A 123 -2.08 21.72 -7.64
CA CYS A 123 -1.16 21.09 -8.56
C CYS A 123 -0.77 22.06 -9.67
N ALA A 124 0.53 22.29 -9.81
CA ALA A 124 1.10 23.19 -10.80
C ALA A 124 2.28 22.52 -11.51
N CYS A 125 2.71 23.09 -12.64
CA CYS A 125 3.98 22.67 -13.24
C CYS A 125 5.14 23.00 -12.30
N ALA A 126 6.06 22.05 -12.19
CA ALA A 126 7.26 22.19 -11.40
C ALA A 126 8.17 23.30 -11.93
N ASP A 127 9.12 23.73 -11.11
CA ASP A 127 10.06 24.78 -11.52
C ASP A 127 10.95 24.29 -12.68
N GLY A 128 11.14 25.16 -13.67
CA GLY A 128 11.77 24.76 -14.94
C GLY A 128 10.82 24.09 -15.94
N TYR A 129 9.53 23.93 -15.62
CA TYR A 129 8.49 23.46 -16.55
C TYR A 129 7.47 24.57 -16.88
N TYR A 130 6.78 24.44 -18.00
CA TYR A 130 5.67 25.31 -18.40
C TYR A 130 4.44 24.48 -18.79
N ARG A 131 3.24 25.01 -18.56
CA ARG A 131 1.99 24.37 -18.99
C ARG A 131 1.86 24.52 -20.50
N ARG A 132 1.81 23.39 -21.21
CA ARG A 132 1.55 23.38 -22.66
C ARG A 132 0.05 23.43 -22.94
N HIS A 133 -0.69 22.47 -22.39
CA HIS A 133 -2.15 22.34 -22.56
C HIS A 133 -2.70 21.30 -21.58
N GLY A 134 -3.91 21.51 -21.05
CA GLY A 134 -4.53 20.58 -20.10
C GLY A 134 -3.58 20.21 -18.97
N ASN A 135 -3.43 18.92 -18.69
CA ASN A 135 -2.53 18.31 -17.69
C ASN A 135 -1.07 18.10 -18.16
N ILE A 136 -0.62 18.84 -19.17
CA ILE A 136 0.70 18.61 -19.79
C ILE A 136 1.67 19.74 -19.39
N CYS A 137 2.64 19.38 -18.57
CA CYS A 137 3.82 20.20 -18.28
C CYS A 137 4.99 19.77 -19.17
N ARG A 138 5.67 20.74 -19.79
CA ARG A 138 6.87 20.50 -20.60
C ARG A 138 8.06 21.23 -20.01
N ARG A 139 9.22 20.60 -20.07
CA ARG A 139 10.47 21.20 -19.60
C ARG A 139 10.79 22.42 -20.45
N LYS A 140 11.11 23.53 -19.81
CA LYS A 140 11.65 24.71 -20.50
C LYS A 140 12.99 24.31 -21.09
N SER A 141 13.21 24.62 -22.37
CA SER A 141 14.53 24.43 -22.97
C SER A 141 15.48 25.41 -22.29
N THR A 142 16.29 24.93 -21.35
CA THR A 142 17.46 25.68 -20.91
C THR A 142 18.42 25.67 -22.09
N GLY A 143 18.56 26.82 -22.76
CA GLY A 143 19.65 27.01 -23.72
C GLY A 143 20.94 26.51 -23.09
N MET A 144 21.67 25.68 -23.84
CA MET A 144 23.00 25.18 -23.53
C MET A 144 23.76 26.28 -22.78
N LYS A 145 24.09 26.08 -21.49
CA LYS A 145 25.09 26.93 -20.84
C LYS A 145 26.38 26.67 -21.61
N THR A 146 26.74 27.56 -22.51
CA THR A 146 28.04 27.58 -23.17
C THR A 146 29.08 27.81 -22.08
N TYR A 147 29.64 26.72 -21.57
CA TYR A 147 30.87 26.79 -20.79
C TYR A 147 31.96 27.24 -21.78
N THR A 148 32.30 28.53 -21.75
CA THR A 148 33.49 29.02 -22.42
C THR A 148 34.68 28.47 -21.65
N LEU A 149 35.32 27.43 -22.17
CA LEU A 149 36.65 27.02 -21.73
C LEU A 149 37.59 28.20 -22.06
N ARG A 150 38.09 28.87 -21.01
CA ARG A 150 39.25 29.76 -21.07
C ARG A 150 40.44 29.03 -20.51
#